data_AF-A0A7C4PLY3-F1
#
_entry.id   AF-A0A7C4PLY3-F1
#
_cell.length_a   1.000
_cell.length_b   1.000
_cell.length_c   1.000
_cell.angle_alpha   90.00
_cell.angle_beta   90.00
_cell.angle_gamma   90.00
#
_symmetry.space_group_name_H-M   'P 1'
#
loop_
_entity.id
_entity.type
_entity.pdbx_description
1 polymer ?
#
loop_
_entity_poly.entity_id
_entity_poly.type
_entity_poly.pdbx_seq_one_letter_code
_entity_poly.pdbx_strand_id
1 'polypeptide(L)'
;MLTDAQVQSALTTKKFGILDADWQVVPDGEDEPSQQAAELVRFALGQLRGSVTRILLNALDALAHGYSVQEINYSLCEQDPWRGRVIWQSIKSKPPRLFRLEIDEYRNLKSLYLRMPGGQEQPLPAEKFVLYAYNSRYESPYGRSDLRSAYKHWWAKQLLLKFWLLSLEKFGAPVRAIFPGRCFRYEAIDPSHENTFYQCEGLLVDKDISVANLIAVMKALLGEIFHRDVAVRLRPGAMPVGCTHRCRAPALSPAGGSGYPFPSRPI
;
A
#
# COMPACT_ATOMS: atom_id res chain seq x y z
N MET A 1 8.26 3.31 9.91
CA MET A 1 6.94 2.72 9.59
C MET A 1 6.81 2.37 8.11
N LEU A 2 7.06 3.30 7.17
CA LEU A 2 6.91 3.02 5.73
C LEU A 2 7.84 1.92 5.18
N THR A 3 8.92 1.60 5.88
CA THR A 3 9.80 0.47 5.57
C THR A 3 9.26 -0.89 6.00
N ASP A 4 8.20 -0.92 6.81
CA ASP A 4 7.57 -2.17 7.25
C ASP A 4 6.63 -2.71 6.16
N ALA A 5 6.85 -3.95 5.75
CA ALA A 5 6.10 -4.56 4.65
C ALA A 5 4.59 -4.63 4.88
N GLN A 6 4.13 -4.86 6.12
CA GLN A 6 2.69 -4.90 6.42
C GLN A 6 2.07 -3.52 6.32
N VAL A 7 2.78 -2.49 6.81
CA VAL A 7 2.33 -1.09 6.68
C VAL A 7 2.27 -0.69 5.21
N GLN A 8 3.31 -1.01 4.44
CA GLN A 8 3.37 -0.66 3.02
C GLN A 8 2.30 -1.39 2.20
N SER A 9 2.05 -2.66 2.47
CA SER A 9 0.96 -3.42 1.83
C SER A 9 -0.39 -2.78 2.13
N ALA A 10 -0.70 -2.49 3.39
CA ALA A 10 -1.98 -1.90 3.78
C ALA A 10 -2.20 -0.50 3.16
N LEU A 11 -1.18 0.36 3.14
CA LEU A 11 -1.27 1.67 2.49
C LEU A 11 -1.46 1.54 0.97
N THR A 12 -0.71 0.65 0.33
CA THR A 12 -0.81 0.41 -1.10
C THR A 12 -2.21 -0.08 -1.49
N THR A 13 -2.78 -1.02 -0.74
CA THR A 13 -4.15 -1.50 -0.96
C THR A 13 -5.17 -0.36 -0.81
N LYS A 14 -5.05 0.47 0.23
CA LYS A 14 -5.94 1.64 0.39
C LYS A 14 -5.83 2.63 -0.78
N LYS A 15 -4.60 2.91 -1.23
CA LYS A 15 -4.35 3.83 -2.34
C LYS A 15 -4.98 3.32 -3.64
N PHE A 16 -4.73 2.07 -3.99
CA PHE A 16 -5.30 1.49 -5.20
C PHE A 16 -6.81 1.34 -5.13
N GLY A 17 -7.37 1.00 -3.95
CA GLY A 17 -8.83 0.98 -3.78
C GLY A 17 -9.50 2.33 -4.02
N ILE A 18 -8.83 3.45 -3.74
CA ILE A 18 -9.34 4.79 -4.06
C ILE A 18 -9.17 5.10 -5.56
N LEU A 19 -8.04 4.68 -6.15
CA LEU A 19 -7.71 4.96 -7.55
C LEU A 19 -8.46 4.08 -8.55
N ASP A 20 -9.11 3.00 -8.08
CA ASP A 20 -9.94 2.12 -8.90
C ASP A 20 -11.23 2.81 -9.37
N ALA A 21 -11.65 3.87 -8.67
CA ALA A 21 -12.77 4.69 -9.10
C ALA A 21 -12.41 5.49 -10.37
N ASP A 22 -13.24 5.36 -11.40
CA ASP A 22 -13.13 6.17 -12.60
C ASP A 22 -13.32 7.66 -12.28
N TRP A 23 -12.51 8.50 -12.90
CA TRP A 23 -12.62 9.95 -12.80
C TRP A 23 -13.25 10.51 -14.07
N GLN A 24 -14.09 11.53 -13.89
CA GLN A 24 -14.72 12.25 -15.00
C GLN A 24 -14.67 13.75 -14.74
N VAL A 25 -14.53 14.53 -15.81
CA VAL A 25 -14.67 15.98 -15.78
C VAL A 25 -16.11 16.31 -16.13
N VAL A 26 -16.85 16.86 -15.15
CA VAL A 26 -18.25 17.26 -15.29
C VAL A 26 -18.29 18.78 -15.49
N PRO A 27 -18.99 19.30 -16.50
CA PRO A 27 -19.21 20.74 -16.66
C PRO A 27 -20.14 21.27 -15.55
N ASP A 28 -19.98 22.54 -15.19
CA ASP A 28 -20.80 23.19 -14.16
C ASP A 28 -22.27 23.37 -14.60
N GLY A 29 -22.50 23.63 -15.88
CA GLY A 29 -23.82 23.80 -16.49
C GLY A 29 -23.86 23.34 -17.94
N GLU A 30 -25.06 23.36 -18.53
CA GLU A 30 -25.29 22.97 -19.93
C GLU A 30 -24.89 24.06 -20.95
N ASP A 31 -24.52 25.24 -20.47
CA ASP A 31 -24.12 26.36 -21.33
C ASP A 31 -22.87 26.04 -22.17
N GLU A 32 -22.84 26.59 -23.38
CA GLU A 32 -21.71 26.41 -24.30
C GLU A 32 -20.34 26.79 -23.68
N PRO A 33 -20.18 27.88 -22.90
CA PRO A 33 -18.90 28.20 -22.26
C PRO A 33 -18.47 27.16 -21.21
N SER A 34 -19.43 26.59 -20.47
CA SER A 34 -19.19 25.55 -19.46
C SER A 34 -18.74 24.25 -20.09
N GLN A 35 -19.33 23.88 -21.24
CA GLN A 35 -18.90 22.73 -22.03
C GLN A 35 -17.50 22.95 -22.61
N GLN A 36 -17.22 24.12 -23.20
CA GLN A 36 -15.89 24.46 -23.71
C GLN A 36 -14.82 24.44 -22.61
N ALA A 37 -15.13 24.92 -21.40
CA ALA A 37 -14.21 24.85 -20.27
C ALA A 37 -13.92 23.41 -19.86
N ALA A 38 -14.93 22.55 -19.79
CA ALA A 38 -14.76 21.13 -19.48
C ALA A 38 -13.91 20.41 -20.55
N GLU A 39 -14.11 20.72 -21.83
CA GLU A 39 -13.31 20.19 -22.93
C GLU A 39 -11.84 20.64 -22.85
N LEU A 40 -11.59 21.91 -22.54
CA LEU A 40 -10.24 22.43 -22.32
C LEU A 40 -9.56 21.70 -21.16
N VAL A 41 -10.26 21.45 -20.05
CA VAL A 41 -9.72 20.70 -18.91
C VAL A 41 -9.40 19.26 -19.30
N ARG A 42 -10.30 18.58 -20.01
CA ARG A 42 -10.05 17.21 -20.52
C ARG A 42 -8.83 17.16 -21.44
N PHE A 43 -8.71 18.14 -22.34
CA PHE A 43 -7.56 18.28 -23.22
C PHE A 43 -6.27 18.52 -22.44
N ALA A 44 -6.28 19.46 -21.49
CA ALA A 44 -5.11 19.78 -20.67
C ALA A 44 -4.66 18.57 -19.82
N LEU A 45 -5.61 17.79 -19.29
CA LEU A 45 -5.30 16.55 -18.58
C LEU A 45 -4.69 15.48 -19.49
N GLY A 46 -5.09 15.42 -20.76
CA GLY A 46 -4.50 14.52 -21.77
C GLY A 46 -3.07 14.90 -22.20
N GLN A 47 -2.74 16.20 -22.17
CA GLN A 47 -1.41 16.71 -22.55
C GLN A 47 -0.39 16.75 -21.38
N LEU A 48 -0.82 16.41 -20.16
CA LEU A 48 0.05 16.43 -18.99
C LEU A 48 1.26 15.51 -19.16
N ARG A 49 2.44 15.97 -18.73
CA ARG A 49 3.62 15.11 -18.61
C ARG A 49 3.46 14.15 -17.42
N GLY A 50 2.81 13.02 -17.67
CA GLY A 50 2.49 11.97 -16.70
C GLY A 50 1.02 11.55 -16.78
N SER A 51 0.64 10.54 -15.99
CA SER A 51 -0.76 10.13 -15.88
C SER A 51 -1.45 10.83 -14.72
N VAL A 52 -2.73 11.17 -14.90
CA VAL A 52 -3.62 11.66 -13.82
C VAL A 52 -3.62 10.69 -12.64
N THR A 53 -3.63 9.38 -12.88
CA THR A 53 -3.55 8.34 -11.84
C THR A 53 -2.29 8.51 -10.99
N ARG A 54 -1.16 8.90 -11.57
CA ARG A 54 0.09 9.12 -10.83
C ARG A 54 0.02 10.39 -9.97
N ILE A 55 -0.65 11.43 -10.46
CA ILE A 55 -0.87 12.69 -9.70
C ILE A 55 -1.74 12.41 -8.48
N LEU A 56 -2.83 11.67 -8.66
CA LEU A 56 -3.73 11.24 -7.59
C LEU A 56 -3.00 10.30 -6.61
N LEU A 57 -2.23 9.33 -7.10
CA LEU A 57 -1.44 8.42 -6.26
C LEU A 57 -0.46 9.19 -5.35
N ASN A 58 0.18 10.23 -5.90
CA ASN A 58 1.07 11.10 -5.14
C ASN A 58 0.30 12.00 -4.14
N ALA A 59 -0.95 12.39 -4.45
CA ALA A 59 -1.78 13.14 -3.51
C ALA A 59 -2.12 12.28 -2.28
N LEU A 60 -2.35 10.99 -2.51
CA LEU A 60 -2.64 10.00 -1.47
C LEU A 60 -1.43 9.66 -0.58
N ASP A 61 -0.23 10.22 -0.82
CA ASP A 61 0.85 10.23 0.18
C ASP A 61 0.42 10.94 1.48
N ALA A 62 -0.61 11.78 1.42
CA ALA A 62 -1.26 12.37 2.59
C ALA A 62 -1.81 11.31 3.58
N LEU A 63 -2.13 10.09 3.15
CA LEU A 63 -2.51 9.01 4.07
C LEU A 63 -1.40 8.68 5.07
N ALA A 64 -0.14 8.74 4.61
CA ALA A 64 1.03 8.46 5.42
C ALA A 64 1.50 9.69 6.21
N HIS A 65 1.43 10.88 5.61
CA HIS A 65 2.03 12.10 6.18
C HIS A 65 1.02 13.06 6.83
N GLY A 66 -0.27 12.87 6.61
CA GLY A 66 -1.35 13.79 7.00
C GLY A 66 -1.73 14.77 5.87
N TYR A 67 -0.75 15.25 5.11
CA TYR A 67 -0.98 16.11 3.96
C TYR A 67 0.04 15.84 2.85
N SER A 68 -0.28 16.27 1.63
CA SER A 68 0.62 16.25 0.49
C SER A 68 0.69 17.63 -0.17
N VAL A 69 1.84 17.94 -0.76
CA VAL A 69 2.13 19.21 -1.44
C VAL A 69 2.50 18.91 -2.88
N GLN A 70 1.81 19.53 -3.83
CA GLN A 70 2.11 19.39 -5.25
C GLN A 70 2.27 20.76 -5.90
N GLU A 71 3.33 20.93 -6.67
CA GLU A 71 3.60 22.16 -7.41
C GLU A 71 3.04 22.04 -8.84
N ILE A 72 2.28 23.03 -9.27
CA ILE A 72 1.75 23.14 -10.62
C ILE A 72 2.75 23.90 -11.49
N ASN A 73 3.11 23.32 -12.63
CA ASN A 73 3.87 23.99 -13.68
C ASN A 73 2.94 24.26 -14.86
N TYR A 74 2.89 25.52 -15.27
CA TYR A 74 2.08 25.99 -16.38
C TYR A 74 2.91 26.11 -17.67
N SER A 75 2.27 25.90 -18.82
CA SER A 75 2.84 26.18 -20.14
C SER A 75 1.75 26.74 -21.05
N LEU A 76 2.16 27.45 -22.10
CA LEU A 76 1.24 27.87 -23.15
C LEU A 76 0.97 26.70 -24.10
N CYS A 77 -0.27 26.55 -24.52
CA CYS A 77 -0.66 25.56 -25.52
C CYS A 77 -0.31 26.05 -26.93
N GLU A 78 0.40 25.23 -27.69
CA GLU A 78 0.76 25.50 -29.09
C GLU A 78 -0.16 24.78 -30.09
N GLN A 79 -0.95 23.81 -29.63
CA GLN A 79 -1.85 22.99 -30.44
C GLN A 79 -3.23 23.63 -30.57
N ASP A 80 -3.83 23.50 -31.76
CA ASP A 80 -5.23 23.87 -32.02
C ASP A 80 -6.18 22.81 -31.42
N PRO A 81 -7.39 23.18 -30.94
CA PRO A 81 -8.05 24.49 -31.02
C PRO A 81 -7.67 25.47 -29.89
N TRP A 82 -6.91 25.04 -28.90
CA TRP A 82 -6.66 25.78 -27.65
C TRP A 82 -5.39 26.65 -27.68
N ARG A 83 -4.90 26.99 -28.87
CA ARG A 83 -3.64 27.71 -29.06
C ARG A 83 -3.66 29.06 -28.31
N GLY A 84 -2.58 29.32 -27.56
CA GLY A 84 -2.44 30.53 -26.74
C GLY A 84 -3.13 30.47 -25.38
N ARG A 85 -3.84 29.40 -25.03
CA ARG A 85 -4.36 29.17 -23.67
C ARG A 85 -3.26 28.64 -22.74
N VAL A 86 -3.36 28.95 -21.45
CA VAL A 86 -2.48 28.38 -20.41
C VAL A 86 -3.01 27.00 -20.03
N ILE A 87 -2.13 25.99 -20.09
CA ILE A 87 -2.41 24.60 -19.73
C ILE A 87 -1.42 24.13 -18.66
N TRP A 88 -1.74 23.01 -18.01
CA TRP A 88 -0.84 22.36 -17.06
C TRP A 88 0.20 21.52 -17.78
N GLN A 89 1.47 21.87 -17.63
CA GLN A 89 2.57 21.10 -18.20
C GLN A 89 2.87 19.86 -17.35
N SER A 90 2.95 20.05 -16.03
CA SER A 90 3.22 18.98 -15.07
C SER A 90 2.81 19.38 -13.68
N ILE A 91 2.34 18.41 -12.91
CA ILE A 91 2.07 18.56 -11.49
C ILE A 91 3.04 17.65 -10.74
N LYS A 92 3.91 18.25 -9.92
CA LYS A 92 5.02 17.55 -9.26
C LYS A 92 4.83 17.55 -7.75
N SER A 93 4.68 16.36 -7.18
CA SER A 93 4.67 16.19 -5.72
C SER A 93 6.04 16.52 -5.13
N LYS A 94 6.04 17.22 -3.99
CA LYS A 94 7.24 17.61 -3.26
C LYS A 94 7.17 17.05 -1.83
N PRO A 95 8.31 16.70 -1.21
CA PRO A 95 8.31 16.21 0.16
C PRO A 95 7.69 17.23 1.13
N PRO A 96 6.62 16.88 1.87
CA PRO A 96 5.93 17.83 2.74
C PRO A 96 6.83 18.44 3.82
N ARG A 97 7.83 17.68 4.30
CA ARG A 97 8.82 18.12 5.30
C ARG A 97 9.59 19.39 4.95
N LEU A 98 9.68 19.75 3.67
CA LEU A 98 10.38 20.94 3.20
C LEU A 98 9.52 22.20 3.29
N PHE A 99 8.22 22.05 3.49
CA PHE A 99 7.28 23.17 3.49
C PHE A 99 6.78 23.46 4.90
N ARG A 100 6.69 24.74 5.23
CA ARG A 100 5.94 25.26 6.37
C ARG A 100 4.75 26.04 5.84
N LEU A 101 3.56 25.71 6.31
CA LEU A 101 2.33 26.38 5.92
C LEU A 101 2.12 27.59 6.84
N GLU A 102 1.96 28.76 6.25
CA GLU A 102 1.52 29.97 6.94
C GLU A 102 0.01 30.05 6.88
N ILE A 103 -0.59 30.22 8.05
CA ILE A 103 -2.02 30.15 8.24
C ILE A 103 -2.46 31.47 8.87
N ASP A 104 -3.56 32.01 8.38
CA ASP A 104 -4.20 33.20 8.93
C ASP A 104 -5.03 32.89 10.19
N GLU A 105 -5.56 33.91 10.87
CA GLU A 105 -6.39 33.79 12.07
C GLU A 105 -7.62 32.90 11.85
N TYR A 106 -8.17 32.94 10.64
CA TYR A 106 -9.32 32.13 10.20
C TYR A 106 -8.93 30.73 9.72
N ARG A 107 -7.68 30.31 9.93
CA ARG A 107 -7.14 29.01 9.49
C ARG A 107 -7.02 28.80 7.98
N ASN A 108 -7.19 29.87 7.21
CA ASN A 108 -6.95 29.87 5.78
C ASN A 108 -5.44 29.89 5.48
N LEU A 109 -5.03 29.15 4.45
CA LEU A 109 -3.65 29.14 4.00
C LEU A 109 -3.32 30.46 3.29
N LYS A 110 -2.29 31.15 3.77
CA LYS A 110 -1.82 32.41 3.18
C LYS A 110 -0.64 32.20 2.24
N SER A 111 0.40 31.52 2.72
CA SER A 111 1.62 31.27 1.95
C SER A 111 2.28 29.95 2.36
N LEU A 112 3.19 29.46 1.51
CA LEU A 112 4.06 28.35 1.85
C LEU A 112 5.49 28.85 1.97
N TYR A 113 6.20 28.41 3.01
CA TYR A 113 7.63 28.66 3.16
C TYR A 113 8.41 27.39 2.80
N LEU A 114 9.32 27.50 1.84
CA LEU A 114 10.27 26.44 1.53
C LEU A 114 11.51 26.57 2.41
N ARG A 115 11.82 25.50 3.14
CA ARG A 115 13.04 25.37 3.94
C ARG A 115 14.20 24.93 3.06
N MET A 116 15.16 25.84 2.84
CA MET A 116 16.38 25.54 2.12
C MET A 116 17.45 24.90 3.01
N PRO A 117 18.39 24.12 2.43
CA PRO A 117 19.58 23.67 3.15
C PRO A 117 20.35 24.89 3.68
N GLY A 118 20.49 25.01 5.00
CA GLY A 118 21.07 26.21 5.65
C GLY A 118 20.08 27.02 6.50
N GLY A 119 18.81 26.60 6.58
CA GLY A 119 17.83 27.17 7.51
C GLY A 119 17.14 28.45 7.03
N GLN A 120 17.51 28.96 5.85
CA GLN A 120 16.78 30.05 5.20
C GLN A 120 15.41 29.56 4.72
N GLU A 121 14.37 30.35 4.98
CA GLU A 121 13.01 30.11 4.51
C GLU A 121 12.66 31.08 3.38
N GLN A 122 12.22 30.56 2.25
CA GLN A 122 11.76 31.36 1.11
C GLN A 122 10.23 31.31 1.02
N PRO A 123 9.53 32.46 1.01
CA PRO A 123 8.09 32.47 0.79
C PRO A 123 7.77 32.12 -0.67
N LEU A 124 6.75 31.30 -0.85
CA LEU A 124 6.23 30.85 -2.13
C LEU A 124 4.72 31.14 -2.20
N PRO A 125 4.21 31.56 -3.37
CA PRO A 125 2.79 31.87 -3.54
C PRO A 125 1.96 30.59 -3.45
N ALA A 126 0.88 30.62 -2.66
CA ALA A 126 0.02 29.46 -2.43
C ALA A 126 -0.68 28.97 -3.71
N GLU A 127 -1.01 29.89 -4.62
CA GLU A 127 -1.71 29.62 -5.89
C GLU A 127 -0.99 28.65 -6.83
N LYS A 128 0.34 28.51 -6.66
CA LYS A 128 1.14 27.57 -7.45
C LYS A 128 1.08 26.14 -6.91
N PHE A 129 0.50 25.92 -5.73
CA PHE A 129 0.53 24.64 -5.05
C PHE A 129 -0.88 24.07 -4.85
N VAL A 130 -1.03 22.77 -5.12
CA VAL A 130 -2.17 21.98 -4.68
C VAL A 130 -1.79 21.33 -3.37
N LEU A 131 -2.59 21.57 -2.33
CA LEU A 131 -2.45 20.95 -1.03
C LEU A 131 -3.63 20.02 -0.80
N TYR A 132 -3.32 18.77 -0.46
CA TYR A 132 -4.34 17.80 -0.08
C TYR A 132 -4.12 17.39 1.37
N ALA A 133 -5.04 17.81 2.25
CA ALA A 133 -5.03 17.46 3.67
C ALA A 133 -5.97 16.28 3.92
N TYR A 134 -5.43 15.20 4.47
CA TYR A 134 -6.17 13.98 4.79
C TYR A 134 -6.62 13.98 6.26
N ASN A 135 -7.88 13.59 6.52
CA ASN A 135 -8.44 13.47 7.86
C ASN A 135 -8.20 14.71 8.73
N SER A 136 -8.41 15.89 8.12
CA SER A 136 -8.24 17.16 8.81
C SER A 136 -9.28 17.31 9.93
N ARG A 137 -8.80 17.69 11.11
CA ARG A 137 -9.65 18.08 12.24
C ARG A 137 -9.50 19.56 12.47
N TYR A 138 -10.61 20.22 12.83
CA TYR A 138 -10.64 21.65 13.10
C TYR A 138 -10.13 22.49 11.91
N GLU A 139 -10.32 21.99 10.69
CA GLU A 139 -9.88 22.63 9.43
C GLU A 139 -8.38 22.91 9.40
N SER A 140 -7.57 22.07 10.07
CA SER A 140 -6.12 22.20 10.02
C SER A 140 -5.56 21.79 8.65
N PRO A 141 -4.73 22.63 8.00
CA PRO A 141 -4.18 22.31 6.69
C PRO A 141 -3.11 21.19 6.72
N TYR A 142 -2.62 20.82 7.91
CA TYR A 142 -1.63 19.74 8.07
C TYR A 142 -2.25 18.33 8.08
N GLY A 143 -3.57 18.20 8.22
CA GLY A 143 -4.25 16.91 8.27
C GLY A 143 -3.77 15.98 9.39
N ARG A 144 -4.11 14.70 9.30
CA ARG A 144 -3.70 13.65 10.25
C ARG A 144 -3.43 12.32 9.56
N SER A 145 -2.25 11.78 9.80
CA SER A 145 -1.83 10.47 9.28
C SER A 145 -2.59 9.31 9.91
N ASP A 146 -2.96 8.33 9.08
CA ASP A 146 -3.52 7.04 9.50
C ASP A 146 -2.51 6.21 10.31
N LEU A 147 -1.22 6.35 9.98
CA LEU A 147 -0.14 5.61 10.65
C LEU A 147 0.00 6.00 12.12
N ARG A 148 -0.54 7.16 12.53
CA ARG A 148 -0.51 7.59 13.92
C ARG A 148 -1.23 6.61 14.85
N SER A 149 -2.35 6.03 14.41
CA SER A 149 -3.10 5.04 15.20
C SER A 149 -2.39 3.68 15.21
N ALA A 150 -1.74 3.32 14.11
CA ALA A 150 -0.99 2.07 13.98
C ALA A 150 0.38 2.10 14.69
N TYR A 151 0.87 3.29 15.07
CA TYR A 151 2.21 3.48 15.64
C TYR A 151 2.49 2.56 16.83
N LYS A 152 1.56 2.49 17.80
CA LYS A 152 1.74 1.67 19.00
C LYS A 152 1.93 0.18 18.68
N HIS A 153 1.17 -0.33 17.72
CA HIS A 153 1.20 -1.73 17.31
C HIS A 153 2.45 -2.05 16.49
N TRP A 154 2.82 -1.16 15.58
CA TRP A 154 4.07 -1.26 14.83
C TRP A 154 5.27 -1.26 15.78
N TRP A 155 5.31 -0.33 16.74
CA TRP A 155 6.42 -0.25 17.70
C TRP A 155 6.52 -1.50 18.57
N ALA A 156 5.38 -1.99 19.09
CA ALA A 156 5.33 -3.24 19.84
C ALA A 156 5.84 -4.43 19.01
N LYS A 157 5.41 -4.54 17.74
CA LYS A 157 5.90 -5.57 16.81
C LYS A 157 7.42 -5.53 16.65
N GLN A 158 8.01 -4.34 16.44
CA GLN A 158 9.46 -4.18 16.29
C GLN A 158 10.22 -4.59 17.55
N LEU A 159 9.68 -4.25 18.73
CA LEU A 159 10.27 -4.63 20.01
C LEU A 159 10.18 -6.14 20.26
N LEU A 160 9.03 -6.74 20.00
CA LEU A 160 8.79 -8.18 20.15
C LEU A 160 9.74 -8.99 19.26
N LEU A 161 9.93 -8.60 18.00
CA LEU A 161 10.86 -9.28 17.11
C LEU A 161 12.31 -9.21 17.61
N LYS A 162 12.75 -8.06 18.13
CA LYS A 162 14.09 -7.92 18.73
C LYS A 162 14.24 -8.76 19.98
N PHE A 163 13.26 -8.72 20.87
CA PHE A 163 13.27 -9.55 22.09
C PHE A 163 13.31 -11.02 21.75
N TRP A 164 12.51 -11.45 20.77
CA TRP A 164 12.49 -12.82 20.27
C TRP A 164 13.88 -13.25 19.80
N LEU A 165 14.55 -12.45 18.95
CA LEU A 165 15.90 -12.75 18.48
C LEU A 165 16.90 -12.90 19.64
N LEU A 166 16.87 -12.01 20.63
CA LEU A 166 17.72 -12.08 21.82
C LEU A 166 17.42 -13.33 22.66
N SER A 167 16.15 -13.70 22.80
CA SER A 167 15.76 -14.93 23.49
C SER A 167 16.26 -16.17 22.76
N LEU A 168 16.17 -16.20 21.42
CA LEU A 168 16.69 -17.30 20.61
C LEU A 168 18.20 -17.45 20.74
N GLU A 169 18.94 -16.34 20.74
CA GLU A 169 20.40 -16.32 20.91
C GLU A 169 20.81 -16.83 22.29
N LYS A 170 20.19 -16.31 23.36
CA LYS A 170 20.58 -16.62 24.74
C LYS A 170 20.17 -18.00 25.22
N PHE A 171 18.94 -18.40 24.93
CA PHE A 171 18.39 -19.64 25.47
C PHE A 171 18.64 -20.85 24.56
N GLY A 172 19.16 -20.64 23.35
CA GLY A 172 19.55 -21.71 22.42
C GLY A 172 18.47 -22.78 22.26
N ALA A 173 17.21 -22.40 22.47
CA ALA A 173 16.14 -23.33 22.70
C ALA A 173 15.65 -23.84 21.36
N PRO A 174 15.34 -25.13 21.24
CA PRO A 174 14.79 -25.64 20.02
C PRO A 174 13.45 -24.97 19.74
N VAL A 175 13.40 -24.10 18.73
CA VAL A 175 12.18 -23.39 18.37
C VAL A 175 11.32 -24.35 17.58
N ARG A 176 10.22 -24.78 18.21
CA ARG A 176 9.18 -25.58 17.56
C ARG A 176 7.91 -24.76 17.58
N ALA A 177 7.63 -24.06 16.49
CA ALA A 177 6.48 -23.17 16.41
C ALA A 177 5.73 -23.36 15.09
N ILE A 178 4.41 -23.28 15.15
CA ILE A 178 3.53 -23.26 14.00
C ILE A 178 2.76 -21.95 14.05
N PHE A 179 2.89 -21.15 13.00
CA PHE A 179 2.28 -19.83 12.86
C PHE A 179 1.17 -19.91 11.81
N PRO A 180 -0.10 -20.09 12.22
CA PRO A 180 -1.23 -19.92 11.31
C PRO A 180 -1.38 -18.43 11.00
N GLY A 181 -1.24 -18.05 9.73
CA GLY A 181 -1.31 -16.67 9.26
C GLY A 181 -2.22 -16.51 8.06
N ARG A 182 -2.68 -15.28 7.82
CA ARG A 182 -3.31 -14.89 6.54
C ARG A 182 -2.24 -14.36 5.61
N CYS A 183 -2.19 -14.91 4.41
CA CYS A 183 -1.32 -14.45 3.35
C CYS A 183 -2.16 -13.70 2.32
N PHE A 184 -1.65 -12.54 1.89
CA PHE A 184 -2.23 -11.73 0.83
C PHE A 184 -1.32 -11.85 -0.40
N ARG A 185 -1.86 -12.29 -1.53
CA ARG A 185 -1.15 -12.31 -2.81
C ARG A 185 -1.72 -11.28 -3.76
N TYR A 186 -0.83 -10.67 -4.54
CA TYR A 186 -1.21 -9.80 -5.64
C TYR A 186 -1.40 -10.66 -6.89
N GLU A 187 -2.52 -11.38 -6.94
CA GLU A 187 -2.95 -12.22 -8.07
C GLU A 187 -4.38 -11.82 -8.44
N ALA A 188 -4.73 -11.93 -9.73
CA ALA A 188 -6.09 -11.67 -10.19
C ALA A 188 -7.05 -12.70 -9.57
N ILE A 189 -8.20 -12.24 -9.09
CA ILE A 189 -9.21 -13.11 -8.49
C ILE A 189 -9.81 -13.95 -9.62
N ASP A 190 -9.55 -15.26 -9.59
CA ASP A 190 -10.24 -16.23 -10.42
C ASP A 190 -11.05 -17.19 -9.54
N PRO A 191 -12.00 -17.96 -10.09
CA PRO A 191 -12.84 -18.86 -9.30
C PRO A 191 -12.09 -19.95 -8.51
N SER A 192 -10.79 -20.15 -8.78
CA SER A 192 -9.92 -21.13 -8.13
C SER A 192 -8.85 -20.50 -7.21
N HIS A 193 -8.65 -19.19 -7.26
CA HIS A 193 -7.59 -18.46 -6.56
C HIS A 193 -8.16 -17.23 -5.86
N GLU A 194 -8.33 -17.35 -4.54
CA GLU A 194 -8.58 -16.19 -3.68
C GLU A 194 -7.27 -15.45 -3.38
N ASN A 195 -7.34 -14.12 -3.42
CA ASN A 195 -6.21 -13.24 -3.08
C ASN A 195 -5.79 -13.33 -1.60
N THR A 196 -6.64 -13.93 -0.76
CA THR A 196 -6.47 -14.04 0.68
C THR A 196 -6.71 -15.49 1.10
N PHE A 197 -5.67 -16.18 1.57
CA PHE A 197 -5.80 -17.54 2.10
C PHE A 197 -5.03 -17.69 3.41
N TYR A 198 -5.38 -18.74 4.16
CA TYR A 198 -4.68 -19.10 5.38
C TYR A 198 -3.49 -20.00 5.07
N GLN A 199 -2.30 -19.60 5.51
CA GLN A 199 -1.08 -20.37 5.40
C GLN A 199 -0.52 -20.61 6.80
N CYS A 200 -0.20 -21.86 7.12
CA CYS A 200 0.57 -22.19 8.31
C CYS A 200 2.06 -22.20 7.97
N GLU A 201 2.85 -21.40 8.68
CA GLU A 201 4.31 -21.44 8.62
C GLU A 201 4.85 -22.25 9.81
N GLY A 202 5.62 -23.30 9.53
CA GLY A 202 6.32 -24.07 10.56
C GLY A 202 7.76 -23.60 10.74
N LEU A 203 8.22 -23.45 11.97
CA LEU A 203 9.62 -23.25 12.31
C LEU A 203 10.05 -24.37 13.26
N LEU A 204 11.05 -25.15 12.82
CA LEU A 204 11.69 -26.18 13.62
C LEU A 204 13.19 -25.93 13.60
N VAL A 205 13.73 -25.51 14.74
CA VAL A 205 15.17 -25.28 14.98
C VAL A 205 15.55 -26.16 16.16
N ASP A 206 16.59 -26.98 16.03
CA ASP A 206 17.12 -27.86 17.08
C ASP A 206 18.51 -28.36 16.63
N LYS A 207 19.24 -29.06 17.51
CA LYS A 207 20.41 -29.85 17.12
C LYS A 207 19.93 -31.16 16.49
N ASP A 208 20.67 -31.65 15.49
CA ASP A 208 20.43 -32.95 14.83
C ASP A 208 19.04 -33.15 14.19
N ILE A 209 18.39 -32.07 13.76
CA ILE A 209 17.11 -32.15 13.02
C ILE A 209 17.28 -32.03 11.51
N SER A 210 16.43 -32.75 10.78
CA SER A 210 16.32 -32.66 9.32
C SER A 210 14.92 -32.18 8.91
N VAL A 211 14.77 -31.85 7.62
CA VAL A 211 13.46 -31.48 7.04
C VAL A 211 12.43 -32.59 7.19
N ALA A 212 12.86 -33.86 7.28
CA ALA A 212 11.95 -35.00 7.50
C ALA A 212 11.21 -34.88 8.84
N ASN A 213 11.87 -34.40 9.90
CA ASN A 213 11.25 -34.22 11.21
C ASN A 213 10.14 -33.17 11.16
N LEU A 214 10.36 -32.08 10.41
CA LEU A 214 9.36 -31.03 10.23
C LEU A 214 8.15 -31.54 9.43
N ILE A 215 8.37 -32.34 8.38
CA ILE A 215 7.29 -32.96 7.60
C ILE A 215 6.46 -33.91 8.48
N ALA A 216 7.12 -34.70 9.34
CA ALA A 216 6.45 -35.62 10.25
C ALA A 216 5.55 -34.89 11.26
N VAL A 217 6.06 -33.83 11.90
CA VAL A 217 5.28 -33.01 12.84
C VAL A 217 4.08 -32.38 12.15
N MET A 218 4.25 -31.84 10.94
CA MET A 218 3.12 -31.24 10.22
C MET A 218 2.08 -32.28 9.77
N LYS A 219 2.51 -33.48 9.36
CA LYS A 219 1.58 -34.59 9.07
C LYS A 219 0.79 -35.01 10.31
N ALA A 220 1.46 -35.14 11.46
CA ALA A 220 0.82 -35.47 12.72
C ALA A 220 -0.22 -34.39 13.12
N LEU A 221 0.15 -33.12 13.00
CA LEU A 221 -0.76 -32.00 13.27
C LEU A 221 -1.99 -32.04 12.37
N LEU A 222 -1.81 -32.20 11.06
CA LEU A 222 -2.92 -32.25 10.11
C LEU A 222 -3.79 -33.50 10.33
N GLY A 223 -3.17 -34.63 10.67
CA GLY A 223 -3.88 -35.85 11.02
C GLY A 223 -4.79 -35.67 12.23
N GLU A 224 -4.30 -35.00 13.27
CA GLU A 224 -5.11 -34.70 14.47
C GLU A 224 -6.20 -33.66 14.21
N ILE A 225 -5.92 -32.62 13.41
CA ILE A 225 -6.93 -31.60 13.09
C ILE A 225 -8.09 -32.18 12.27
N PHE A 226 -7.78 -33.06 11.31
CA PHE A 226 -8.78 -33.63 10.40
C PHE A 226 -9.28 -35.02 10.80
N HIS A 227 -8.75 -35.58 11.88
CA HIS A 227 -9.04 -36.94 12.38
C HIS A 227 -8.99 -38.02 11.29
N ARG A 228 -8.10 -37.86 10.30
CA ARG A 228 -7.91 -38.78 9.17
C ARG A 228 -6.49 -38.68 8.64
N ASP A 229 -6.02 -39.72 7.96
CA ASP A 229 -4.72 -39.66 7.30
C ASP A 229 -4.79 -38.67 6.12
N VAL A 230 -3.90 -37.68 6.12
CA VAL A 230 -3.90 -36.59 5.13
C VAL A 230 -2.78 -36.82 4.13
N ALA A 231 -3.16 -37.00 2.86
CA ALA A 231 -2.20 -37.05 1.76
C ALA A 231 -1.55 -35.67 1.56
N VAL A 232 -0.31 -35.55 2.02
CA VAL A 232 0.47 -34.32 1.97
C VAL A 232 1.35 -34.30 0.71
N ARG A 233 1.19 -33.26 -0.12
CA ARG A 233 2.07 -33.01 -1.28
C ARG A 233 3.13 -31.96 -0.93
N LEU A 234 4.40 -32.34 -1.03
CA LEU A 234 5.53 -31.41 -0.90
C LEU A 234 5.82 -30.76 -2.25
N ARG A 235 5.81 -29.43 -2.30
CA ARG A 235 6.28 -28.67 -3.47
C ARG A 235 7.56 -27.91 -3.11
N PRO A 236 8.74 -28.34 -3.60
CA PRO A 236 9.97 -27.57 -3.45
C PRO A 236 9.84 -26.26 -4.25
N GLY A 237 10.00 -25.11 -3.59
CA GLY A 237 10.05 -23.81 -4.24
C GLY A 237 11.28 -23.04 -3.78
N ALA A 238 12.19 -22.71 -4.69
CA ALA A 238 13.33 -21.85 -4.42
C ALA A 238 12.88 -20.39 -4.57
N MET A 239 13.00 -19.60 -3.50
CA MET A 239 12.81 -18.15 -3.57
C MET A 239 14.12 -17.53 -4.10
N PRO A 240 14.09 -16.56 -5.04
CA PRO A 240 15.30 -16.01 -5.64
C PRO A 240 16.22 -15.34 -4.61
N VAL A 241 17.51 -15.42 -4.91
CA VAL A 241 18.68 -15.29 -4.03
C VAL A 241 18.89 -13.84 -3.55
N GLY A 242 18.14 -13.41 -2.53
CA GLY A 242 18.33 -12.09 -1.89
C GLY A 242 18.26 -12.10 -0.36
N CYS A 243 17.82 -13.20 0.26
CA CYS A 243 17.78 -13.35 1.72
C CYS A 243 18.71 -14.48 2.15
N THR A 244 19.98 -14.14 2.41
CA THR A 244 20.96 -15.03 3.03
C THR A 244 20.62 -15.23 4.50
N HIS A 245 19.96 -16.34 4.82
CA HIS A 245 20.31 -17.33 5.85
C HIS A 245 19.16 -18.35 5.97
N ARG A 246 19.55 -19.62 6.13
CA ARG A 246 18.83 -20.85 5.80
C ARG A 246 17.55 -21.13 6.61
N CYS A 247 16.75 -22.00 5.97
CA CYS A 247 15.61 -22.82 6.44
C CYS A 247 14.22 -22.18 6.34
N ARG A 248 13.53 -22.45 5.21
CA ARG A 248 12.06 -22.39 5.12
C ARG A 248 11.49 -23.81 5.06
N ALA A 249 10.41 -24.00 5.82
CA ALA A 249 9.60 -25.21 5.85
C ALA A 249 8.86 -25.45 4.53
N PRO A 250 8.59 -26.72 4.16
CA PRO A 250 7.77 -27.02 3.00
C PRO A 250 6.31 -26.58 3.25
N ALA A 251 5.72 -25.85 2.32
CA ALA A 251 4.29 -25.56 2.33
C ALA A 251 3.52 -26.86 2.03
N LEU A 252 2.68 -27.29 2.98
CA LEU A 252 1.79 -28.43 2.81
C LEU A 252 0.42 -27.95 2.35
N SER A 253 -0.07 -28.51 1.25
CA SER A 253 -1.46 -28.38 0.83
C SER A 253 -2.06 -29.80 0.78
N PRO A 254 -3.28 -30.02 1.29
CA PRO A 254 -3.98 -31.29 1.13
C PRO A 254 -4.17 -31.56 -0.36
N ALA A 255 -3.74 -32.72 -0.83
CA ALA A 255 -3.91 -33.09 -2.22
C ALA A 255 -5.38 -33.49 -2.48
N GLY A 256 -6.11 -32.68 -3.26
CA GLY A 256 -7.37 -33.11 -3.87
C GLY A 256 -8.45 -32.03 -3.93
N GLY A 257 -8.49 -31.30 -5.04
CA GLY A 257 -9.73 -30.77 -5.59
C GLY A 257 -10.25 -31.75 -6.64
N SER A 258 -11.16 -32.63 -6.26
CA SER A 258 -12.06 -33.31 -7.21
C SER A 258 -13.42 -32.64 -7.09
N GLY A 259 -13.98 -32.20 -8.22
CA GLY A 259 -15.26 -31.51 -8.28
C GLY A 259 -16.36 -32.19 -7.46
N TYR A 260 -17.13 -31.38 -6.74
CA TYR A 260 -18.36 -31.82 -6.09
C TYR A 260 -19.37 -32.25 -7.16
N PRO A 261 -19.85 -33.51 -7.20
CA PRO A 261 -21.02 -33.83 -8.00
C PRO A 261 -22.26 -33.36 -7.22
N PHE A 262 -22.96 -32.37 -7.79
CA PHE A 262 -24.33 -32.06 -7.37
C PHE A 262 -25.22 -33.30 -7.60
N PRO A 263 -25.98 -33.79 -6.61
CA PRO A 263 -26.93 -34.86 -6.84
C PRO A 263 -28.16 -34.30 -7.58
N SER A 264 -28.26 -34.59 -8.87
CA SER A 264 -29.52 -34.50 -9.60
C SER A 264 -30.47 -35.58 -9.10
N ARG A 265 -31.55 -35.18 -8.44
CA ARG A 265 -32.71 -36.06 -8.20
C ARG A 265 -33.51 -36.17 -9.49
N PRO A 266 -33.95 -37.38 -9.87
CA PRO A 266 -35.22 -37.55 -10.54
C PRO A 266 -36.15 -38.47 -9.73
N ILE A 267 -37.38 -37.97 -9.54
CA ILE A 267 -38.66 -38.63 -9.23
C ILE A 267 -38.61 -39.90 -8.37
#